data_AF-A0A7S1I8B0-F1
#
_entry.id   AF-A0A7S1I8B0-F1
#
_cell.length_a   1.000
_cell.length_b   1.000
_cell.length_c   1.000
_cell.angle_alpha   90.00
_cell.angle_beta   90.00
_cell.angle_gamma   90.00
#
_symmetry.space_group_name_H-M   'P 1'
#
loop_
_entity.id
_entity.type
_entity.pdbx_description
1 polymer ?
#
loop_
_entity_poly.entity_id
_entity_poly.type
_entity_poly.pdbx_seq_one_letter_code
_entity_poly.pdbx_strand_id
1 'polypeptide(L)'
;MQLLKIGGVAGYVSSSESGLSISAFLPTNQRQTMNTAELFVAVQALGSIGLTKVAICIDSSYVYGGATGSAKRWKVRGWKNTKGVVVPNTAPWKALIDELDRQGKVVEWVKISSHMGIE
;
A
#
# COMPACT_ATOMS: atom_id res chain seq x y z
N MET A 1 -16.73 -26.60 14.37
CA MET A 1 -15.42 -26.22 13.79
C MET A 1 -15.63 -24.97 12.96
N GLN A 2 -15.30 -23.79 13.52
CA GLN A 2 -15.59 -22.49 12.90
C GLN A 2 -14.52 -22.25 11.83
N LEU A 3 -14.93 -22.22 10.56
CA LEU A 3 -14.04 -21.89 9.43
C LEU A 3 -13.46 -20.49 9.68
N LEU A 4 -12.14 -20.43 9.94
CA LEU A 4 -11.38 -19.19 9.92
C LEU A 4 -11.61 -18.54 8.55
N LYS A 5 -12.21 -17.35 8.54
CA LYS A 5 -12.28 -16.49 7.35
C LYS A 5 -10.85 -16.08 7.02
N ILE A 6 -10.21 -16.80 6.11
CA ILE A 6 -8.85 -16.51 5.65
C ILE A 6 -8.93 -15.22 4.83
N GLY A 7 -8.35 -14.14 5.35
CA GLY A 7 -8.22 -12.86 4.65
C GLY A 7 -7.20 -12.97 3.52
N GLY A 8 -7.39 -12.18 2.45
CA GLY A 8 -6.49 -12.17 1.30
C GLY A 8 -5.04 -11.81 1.68
N VAL A 9 -4.08 -12.40 0.97
CA VAL A 9 -2.63 -12.16 1.10
C VAL A 9 -2.18 -11.32 -0.10
N ALA A 10 -1.32 -10.32 0.11
CA ALA A 10 -0.62 -9.60 -0.95
C ALA A 10 0.90 -9.54 -0.64
N GLY A 11 1.77 -9.57 -1.66
CA GLY A 11 3.22 -9.22 -1.62
C GLY A 11 3.44 -7.85 -2.28
N TYR A 12 4.54 -7.08 -2.17
CA TYR A 12 6.00 -7.33 -2.15
C TYR A 12 6.76 -6.04 -1.67
N VAL A 13 8.10 -6.06 -1.54
CA VAL A 13 9.09 -5.02 -2.03
C VAL A 13 10.55 -5.39 -1.79
N SER A 14 11.35 -5.41 -2.87
CA SER A 14 12.81 -5.66 -2.91
C SER A 14 13.65 -4.38 -2.78
N SER A 15 14.74 -4.46 -2.00
CA SER A 15 15.76 -3.42 -1.84
C SER A 15 17.12 -4.05 -2.16
N SER A 16 17.61 -3.85 -3.38
CA SER A 16 18.96 -4.12 -3.93
C SER A 16 19.73 -5.38 -3.44
N GLU A 17 20.05 -6.27 -4.38
CA GLU A 17 20.80 -7.54 -4.28
C GLU A 17 20.28 -8.60 -3.30
N SER A 18 19.55 -8.21 -2.25
CA SER A 18 18.86 -9.11 -1.31
C SER A 18 17.44 -8.61 -1.08
N GLY A 19 16.53 -8.97 -2.00
CA GLY A 19 15.14 -8.51 -1.95
C GLY A 19 14.43 -8.90 -0.64
N LEU A 20 13.60 -7.99 -0.11
CA LEU A 20 12.70 -8.26 0.99
C LEU A 20 11.33 -8.68 0.42
N SER A 21 10.70 -9.70 0.98
CA SER A 21 9.32 -10.06 0.62
C SER A 21 8.47 -9.97 1.88
N ILE A 22 7.51 -9.04 1.89
CA ILE A 22 6.58 -8.85 2.99
C ILE A 22 5.21 -9.29 2.49
N SER A 23 4.72 -10.36 3.10
CA SER A 23 3.34 -10.82 2.97
C SER A 23 2.64 -10.58 4.29
N ALA A 24 1.44 -9.98 4.25
CA ALA A 24 0.65 -9.75 5.46
C ALA A 24 -0.80 -10.22 5.26
N PHE A 25 -1.37 -10.77 6.32
CA PHE A 25 -2.80 -11.04 6.38
C PHE A 25 -3.55 -9.74 6.65
N LEU A 26 -4.55 -9.45 5.82
CA LEU A 26 -5.45 -8.34 6.09
C LEU A 26 -6.31 -8.66 7.33
N PRO A 27 -6.32 -7.81 8.38
CA PRO A 27 -7.15 -8.04 9.56
C PRO A 27 -8.64 -8.17 9.19
N THR A 28 -9.37 -9.03 9.90
CA THR A 28 -10.77 -9.37 9.59
C THR A 28 -11.75 -8.20 9.77
N ASN A 29 -11.37 -7.16 10.52
CA ASN A 29 -12.13 -5.93 10.69
C ASN A 29 -11.92 -4.90 9.57
N GLN A 30 -11.06 -5.20 8.57
CA GLN A 30 -10.87 -4.35 7.40
C GLN A 30 -11.74 -4.81 6.23
N ARG A 31 -11.94 -3.91 5.26
CA ARG A 31 -12.67 -4.22 4.03
C ARG A 31 -11.92 -5.30 3.24
N GLN A 32 -12.49 -6.49 3.13
CA GLN A 32 -11.89 -7.64 2.45
C GLN A 32 -11.93 -7.46 0.92
N THR A 33 -10.95 -6.76 0.35
CA THR A 33 -10.72 -6.64 -1.10
C THR A 33 -9.22 -6.71 -1.40
N MET A 34 -8.85 -7.13 -2.61
CA MET A 34 -7.45 -7.19 -3.06
C MET A 34 -6.75 -5.83 -2.87
N ASN A 35 -7.39 -4.76 -3.35
CA ASN A 35 -6.90 -3.39 -3.19
C ASN A 35 -6.64 -2.98 -1.74
N THR A 36 -7.46 -3.47 -0.79
CA THR A 36 -7.23 -3.21 0.64
C THR A 36 -6.03 -3.99 1.15
N ALA A 37 -5.91 -5.27 0.76
CA ALA A 37 -4.79 -6.14 1.16
C ALA A 37 -3.45 -5.61 0.63
N GLU A 38 -3.39 -5.24 -0.65
CA GLU A 38 -2.20 -4.65 -1.28
C GLU A 38 -1.80 -3.33 -0.62
N LEU A 39 -2.77 -2.45 -0.37
CA LEU A 39 -2.51 -1.18 0.31
C LEU A 39 -2.02 -1.39 1.74
N PHE A 40 -2.59 -2.36 2.45
CA PHE A 40 -2.17 -2.71 3.81
C PHE A 40 -0.73 -3.23 3.83
N VAL A 41 -0.37 -4.11 2.90
CA VAL A 41 0.99 -4.63 2.77
C VAL A 41 1.98 -3.51 2.44
N ALA A 42 1.63 -2.59 1.54
CA ALA A 42 2.46 -1.43 1.22
C ALA A 42 2.75 -0.56 2.47
N VAL A 43 1.75 -0.34 3.33
CA VAL A 43 1.93 0.39 4.60
C VAL A 43 2.87 -0.36 5.54
N GLN A 44 2.64 -1.67 5.74
CA GLN A 44 3.47 -2.49 6.62
C GLN A 44 4.92 -2.55 6.14
N ALA A 45 5.14 -2.68 4.83
CA ALA A 45 6.47 -2.67 4.23
C ALA A 45 7.19 -1.36 4.47
N LEU A 46 6.54 -0.23 4.16
CA LEU A 46 7.12 1.08 4.40
C LEU A 46 7.45 1.34 5.87
N GLY A 47 6.56 0.95 6.79
CA GLY A 47 6.79 1.10 8.24
C GLY A 47 7.93 0.23 8.77
N SER A 48 8.19 -0.93 8.15
CA SER A 48 9.23 -1.87 8.58
C SER A 48 10.62 -1.50 8.05
N ILE A 49 10.69 -0.70 6.98
CA ILE A 49 11.96 -0.30 6.37
C ILE A 49 12.50 0.95 7.08
N GLY A 50 13.64 0.80 7.76
CA GLY A 50 14.40 1.89 8.39
C GLY A 50 15.21 2.75 7.40
N LEU A 51 15.09 2.50 6.09
CA LEU A 51 15.80 3.24 5.06
C LEU A 51 15.08 4.55 4.71
N THR A 52 15.89 5.56 4.38
CA THR A 52 15.45 6.88 3.92
C THR A 52 15.19 6.94 2.42
N LYS A 53 15.68 5.97 1.64
CA LYS A 53 15.43 5.86 0.20
C LYS A 53 14.99 4.44 -0.12
N VAL A 54 13.79 4.28 -0.69
CA VAL A 54 13.23 2.97 -1.03
C VAL A 54 12.53 3.02 -2.39
N ALA A 55 12.64 1.93 -3.15
CA ALA A 55 11.82 1.71 -4.33
C ALA A 55 10.70 0.71 -4.01
N ILE A 56 9.47 1.02 -4.40
CA ILE A 56 8.31 0.17 -4.22
C ILE A 56 7.79 -0.29 -5.57
N CYS A 57 8.01 -1.56 -5.87
CA CYS A 57 7.46 -2.23 -7.05
C CYS A 57 6.05 -2.72 -6.76
N ILE A 58 5.07 -2.31 -7.57
CA ILE A 58 3.68 -2.70 -7.39
C ILE A 58 2.93 -2.88 -8.71
N ASP A 59 2.15 -3.97 -8.81
CA ASP A 59 1.30 -4.30 -9.95
C ASP A 59 -0.15 -3.83 -9.77
N SER A 60 -0.52 -3.35 -8.59
CA SER A 60 -1.81 -2.72 -8.32
C SER A 60 -1.90 -1.32 -8.90
N SER A 61 -2.77 -1.12 -9.89
CA SER A 61 -3.00 0.21 -10.46
C SER A 61 -3.72 1.14 -9.48
N TYR A 62 -4.51 0.56 -8.58
CA TYR A 62 -5.18 1.29 -7.52
C TYR A 62 -4.17 1.89 -6.53
N VAL A 63 -3.25 1.07 -6.01
CA VAL A 63 -2.25 1.55 -5.06
C VAL A 63 -1.26 2.50 -5.73
N TYR A 64 -0.76 2.14 -6.93
CA TYR A 64 0.15 3.01 -7.68
C TYR A 64 -0.45 4.40 -7.94
N GLY A 65 -1.65 4.48 -8.53
CA GLY A 65 -2.29 5.76 -8.87
C GLY A 65 -2.75 6.56 -7.63
N GLY A 66 -3.05 5.87 -6.53
CA GLY A 66 -3.31 6.51 -5.26
C GLY A 66 -2.05 7.12 -4.65
N ALA A 67 -0.98 6.35 -4.51
CA ALA A 67 0.25 6.77 -3.86
C ALA A 67 1.01 7.85 -4.64
N THR A 68 1.03 7.76 -5.98
CA THR A 68 1.71 8.72 -6.86
C THR A 68 0.93 10.02 -7.07
N GLY A 69 -0.34 10.11 -6.64
CA GLY A 69 -1.09 11.36 -6.83
C GLY A 69 -2.40 11.50 -6.07
N SER A 70 -3.32 10.55 -6.17
CA SER A 70 -4.69 10.78 -5.70
C SER A 70 -4.80 10.90 -4.18
N ALA A 71 -3.99 10.16 -3.42
CA ALA A 71 -4.01 10.17 -1.96
C ALA A 71 -3.61 11.52 -1.37
N LYS A 72 -2.61 12.21 -1.96
CA LYS A 72 -2.24 13.58 -1.57
C LYS A 72 -3.41 14.55 -1.77
N ARG A 73 -4.12 14.45 -2.91
CA ARG A 73 -5.32 15.26 -3.17
C ARG A 73 -6.45 14.94 -2.21
N TRP A 74 -6.65 13.67 -1.86
CA TRP A 74 -7.64 13.27 -0.87
C TRP A 74 -7.30 13.82 0.51
N LYS A 75 -6.04 13.80 0.96
CA LYS A 75 -5.61 14.40 2.24
C LYS A 75 -6.03 15.87 2.32
N VAL A 76 -5.72 16.66 1.30
CA VAL A 76 -6.10 18.09 1.22
C VAL A 76 -7.62 18.29 1.25
N ARG A 77 -8.40 17.35 0.70
CA ARG A 77 -9.86 17.39 0.67
C ARG A 77 -10.54 16.70 1.85
N GLY A 78 -9.82 16.45 2.95
CA GLY A 78 -10.37 15.80 4.13
C GLY A 78 -10.84 14.36 3.87
N TRP A 79 -10.12 13.64 3.00
CA TRP A 79 -10.38 12.25 2.61
C TRP A 79 -11.70 12.02 1.88
N LYS A 80 -12.11 13.02 1.09
CA LYS A 80 -13.30 12.96 0.22
C LYS A 80 -12.92 13.06 -1.26
N ASN A 81 -13.71 12.40 -2.10
CA ASN A 81 -13.59 12.51 -3.55
C ASN A 81 -14.23 13.82 -4.07
N THR A 82 -14.22 14.04 -5.38
CA THR A 82 -14.82 15.24 -6.03
C THR A 82 -16.33 15.37 -5.80
N LYS A 83 -17.02 14.27 -5.45
CA LYS A 83 -18.45 14.25 -5.15
C LYS A 83 -18.73 14.44 -3.65
N GLY A 84 -17.72 14.74 -2.84
CA GLY A 84 -17.87 14.90 -1.39
C GLY A 84 -18.02 13.59 -0.60
N VAL A 85 -17.90 12.44 -1.26
CA VAL A 85 -18.03 11.12 -0.63
C VAL A 85 -16.68 10.69 -0.05
N VAL A 86 -16.70 10.11 1.16
CA VAL A 86 -15.50 9.56 1.81
C VAL A 86 -14.86 8.51 0.91
N VAL A 87 -13.55 8.60 0.73
CA VAL A 87 -12.81 7.69 -0.14
C VAL A 87 -12.75 6.29 0.50
N PRO A 88 -12.97 5.21 -0.27
CA PRO A 88 -12.76 3.86 0.24
C PRO A 88 -11.32 3.67 0.74
N ASN A 89 -11.13 2.83 1.76
CA ASN A 89 -9.81 2.54 2.33
C ASN A 89 -9.12 3.79 2.92
N THR A 90 -9.89 4.77 3.41
CA THR A 90 -9.35 6.00 4.01
C THR A 90 -8.33 5.73 5.12
N ALA A 91 -8.60 4.75 6.01
CA ALA A 91 -7.70 4.44 7.13
C ALA A 91 -6.29 3.99 6.67
N PRO A 92 -6.14 2.96 5.82
CA PRO A 92 -4.81 2.58 5.32
C PRO A 92 -4.18 3.66 4.41
N TRP A 93 -4.97 4.46 3.68
CA TRP A 93 -4.40 5.59 2.94
C TRP A 93 -3.82 6.68 3.85
N LYS A 94 -4.47 6.98 4.97
CA LYS A 94 -3.93 7.89 5.99
C LYS A 94 -2.59 7.37 6.51
N ALA A 95 -2.55 6.10 6.93
CA ALA A 95 -1.34 5.47 7.42
C ALA A 95 -0.21 5.51 6.39
N LEU A 96 -0.51 5.22 5.12
CA LEU A 96 0.49 5.31 4.04
C LEU A 96 1.03 6.72 3.89
N ILE A 97 0.15 7.72 3.84
CA ILE A 97 0.57 9.11 3.64
C ILE A 97 1.34 9.64 4.84
N ASP A 98 0.95 9.30 6.06
CA ASP A 98 1.68 9.71 7.27
C ASP A 98 3.09 9.09 7.32
N GLU A 99 3.26 7.86 6.80
CA GLU A 99 4.55 7.21 6.64
C GLU A 99 5.40 7.88 5.54
N LEU A 100 4.79 8.25 4.41
CA LEU A 100 5.46 8.95 3.31
C LEU A 100 5.86 10.39 3.68
N ASP A 101 5.10 11.04 4.57
CA ASP A 101 5.36 12.40 5.03
C ASP A 101 6.43 12.45 6.15
N ARG A 102 6.89 11.30 6.64
CA ARG A 102 7.98 11.25 7.64
C ARG A 102 9.26 11.85 7.05
N GLN A 103 9.87 12.79 7.77
CA GLN A 103 11.06 13.50 7.30
C GLN A 103 12.17 12.52 6.90
N GLY A 104 12.77 12.78 5.75
CA GLY A 104 13.89 12.00 5.22
C GLY A 104 13.49 10.74 4.43
N LYS A 105 12.21 10.37 4.33
CA LYS A 105 11.79 9.27 3.46
C LYS A 105 11.55 9.73 2.02
N VAL A 106 12.23 9.07 1.08
CA VAL A 106 12.10 9.22 -0.36
C VAL A 106 11.67 7.88 -0.92
N VAL A 107 10.47 7.85 -1.49
CA VAL A 107 9.88 6.63 -2.05
C VAL A 107 9.73 6.79 -3.55
N GLU A 108 10.42 5.93 -4.28
CA GLU A 108 10.21 5.75 -5.72
C GLU A 108 9.14 4.68 -5.93
N TRP A 109 8.11 4.99 -6.71
CA TRP A 109 7.06 4.03 -7.05
C TRP A 109 7.30 3.48 -8.44
N VAL A 110 7.48 2.17 -8.54
CA VAL A 110 7.71 1.48 -9.80
C VAL A 110 6.46 0.65 -10.12
N LYS A 111 5.77 1.04 -11.19
CA LYS A 111 4.66 0.25 -11.71
C LYS A 111 5.21 -0.96 -12.46
N ILE A 112 4.88 -2.17 -12.01
CA ILE A 112 5.19 -3.40 -12.74
C ILE A 112 3.92 -4.00 -13.35
N SER A 113 4.07 -4.76 -14.42
CA SER A 113 2.98 -5.52 -15.02
C SER A 113 2.68 -6.75 -14.17
N SER A 114 1.40 -7.04 -13.90
CA SER A 114 1.04 -8.31 -13.28
C SER A 114 1.46 -9.45 -14.22
N HIS A 115 2.04 -10.51 -13.65
CA HIS A 115 2.69 -11.65 -14.35
C HIS A 115 4.12 -11.46 -14.85
N MET A 116 4.80 -10.34 -14.55
CA MET A 116 6.26 -10.36 -14.55
C MET A 116 6.70 -11.08 -13.28
N GLY A 117 6.94 -12.39 -13.39
CA GLY A 117 7.75 -13.09 -12.40
C GLY A 117 9.04 -12.30 -12.24
N ILE A 118 9.29 -11.81 -11.03
CA ILE A 118 10.60 -11.28 -10.70
C ILE A 118 11.45 -12.54 -10.53
N GLU A 119 12.16 -12.95 -11.60
CA GLU A 119 13.25 -13.91 -11.50
C GLU A 119 14.37 -13.35 -10.61
#